data_AF-A0A2V6GK39-F1
#
_entry.id   AF-A0A2V6GK39-F1
#
_cell.length_a   1.000
_cell.length_b   1.000
_cell.length_c   1.000
_cell.angle_alpha   90.00
_cell.angle_beta   90.00
_cell.angle_gamma   90.00
#
_symmetry.space_group_name_H-M   'P 1'
#
loop_
_entity.id
_entity.type
_entity.pdbx_description
1 polymer ?
#
loop_
_entity_poly.entity_id
_entity_poly.type
_entity_poly.pdbx_seq_one_letter_code
_entity_poly.pdbx_strand_id
1 'polypeptide(L)'
;TLAVTIKDRQGRELNIHQFSQQTVEDALRFIADVNLTEQQHTIVTEVVREIQSRLEFLAEVGLGYLTLNRESGTLSGGEAQRIRLATQIGSGLAGVLYILDEPSIGLHQRDNSRLLGTLRKLRDLGNSVIVVEHDEETIRAADHILDLGPGAGPRGGEIVAEGTLPDIARAKNSLTGDYLSGRARIAIPKQRAQPRPDGWVTIVGASENNLKKIDVSFPLGCITCVTGVSGSGKSTLVDDILRRALFRHFYNSKDKPGAHKSIRGLEQIDKVVVIDQSPIGRTPRSNPVTYTGAFTPIRELFAQLPAARVRGYDAGRFSFNVKGGRCENCEGGGLIKIEMHFLPDVYVECEVCRGKRYNRETLEITYKGKNIADVLGLTVDEAARFFRNVPTIAEKLNSLLDVGLGYLRLGQSGTTLSGGEAQRVKLATELAKKATGRTVYILDEPTTGLHFADIEKLLEVLMKLRNAGNTIVVIEHNLEMIKSADWIIDLGPEGGEHGGKVVGSGPPERVATLPASHTGQYLRAMLERR
;
A
#
# COMPACT_ATOMS: atom_id res chain seq x y z
N THR A 1 -16.99 44.95 -5.92
CA THR A 1 -16.77 44.50 -4.52
C THR A 1 -15.29 44.30 -4.36
N LEU A 2 -14.62 45.19 -3.62
CA LEU A 2 -13.16 45.16 -3.44
C LEU A 2 -12.77 43.83 -2.82
N ALA A 3 -12.00 43.02 -3.55
CA ALA A 3 -11.48 41.78 -2.99
C ALA A 3 -10.58 42.15 -1.81
N VAL A 4 -10.85 41.61 -0.62
CA VAL A 4 -9.95 41.75 0.52
C VAL A 4 -8.66 41.00 0.18
N THR A 5 -7.57 41.74 0.10
CA THR A 5 -6.25 41.24 -0.27
C THR A 5 -5.24 41.52 0.83
N ILE A 6 -4.21 40.68 0.90
CA ILE A 6 -3.06 40.86 1.78
C ILE A 6 -1.84 41.02 0.88
N LYS A 7 -0.94 41.93 1.25
CA LYS A 7 0.28 42.21 0.50
C LYS A 7 1.51 41.77 1.30
N ASP A 8 2.45 41.11 0.64
CA ASP A 8 3.75 40.83 1.24
C ASP A 8 4.76 41.95 0.98
N ARG A 9 5.93 41.85 1.61
CA ARG A 9 7.03 42.81 1.44
C ARG A 9 7.63 42.82 0.03
N GLN A 10 7.43 41.75 -0.74
CA GLN A 10 7.87 41.62 -2.14
C GLN A 10 6.87 42.24 -3.12
N GLY A 11 5.74 42.77 -2.63
CA GLY A 11 4.72 43.44 -3.41
C GLY A 11 3.68 42.51 -4.01
N ARG A 12 3.72 41.20 -3.71
CA ARG A 12 2.70 40.23 -4.13
C ARG A 12 1.44 40.47 -3.31
N GLU A 13 0.30 40.55 -3.99
CA GLU A 13 -1.00 40.83 -3.39
C GLU A 13 -1.96 39.69 -3.71
N LEU A 14 -2.49 39.04 -2.66
CA LEU A 14 -3.29 37.83 -2.79
C LEU A 14 -4.63 37.99 -2.08
N ASN A 15 -5.70 37.55 -2.73
CA ASN A 15 -6.98 37.30 -2.05
C ASN A 15 -6.99 35.91 -1.38
N ILE A 16 -8.01 35.63 -0.57
CA ILE A 16 -8.10 34.36 0.19
C ILE A 16 -8.07 33.10 -0.70
N HIS A 17 -8.65 33.16 -1.89
CA HIS A 17 -8.66 32.03 -2.83
C HIS A 17 -7.28 31.81 -3.44
N GLN A 18 -6.60 32.88 -3.86
CA GLN A 18 -5.23 32.82 -4.38
C GLN A 18 -4.25 32.36 -3.32
N PHE A 19 -4.40 32.81 -2.07
CA PHE A 19 -3.62 32.29 -0.94
C PHE A 19 -3.88 30.80 -0.73
N SER A 20 -5.14 30.36 -0.79
CA SER A 20 -5.47 28.94 -0.62
C SER A 20 -4.96 28.05 -1.77
N GLN A 21 -4.69 28.61 -2.95
CA GLN A 21 -4.07 27.89 -4.06
C GLN A 21 -2.55 27.70 -3.90
N GLN A 22 -1.92 28.39 -2.95
CA GLN A 22 -0.50 28.22 -2.69
C GLN A 22 -0.22 26.87 -2.04
N THR A 23 1.00 26.37 -2.30
CA THR A 23 1.55 25.26 -1.52
C THR A 23 1.75 25.67 -0.07
N VAL A 24 1.81 24.72 0.86
CA VAL A 24 2.10 24.98 2.28
C VAL A 24 3.41 25.76 2.42
N GLU A 25 4.46 25.41 1.67
CA GLU A 25 5.75 26.12 1.70
C GLU A 25 5.70 27.54 1.13
N ASP A 26 4.91 27.77 0.08
CA ASP A 26 4.72 29.12 -0.48
C ASP A 26 3.88 29.99 0.46
N ALA A 27 2.82 29.42 1.04
CA ALA A 27 1.97 30.09 2.03
C ALA A 27 2.76 30.45 3.28
N LEU A 28 3.63 29.55 3.76
CA LEU A 28 4.50 29.80 4.90
C LEU A 28 5.43 30.99 4.64
N ARG A 29 6.08 31.01 3.47
CA ARG A 29 6.93 32.15 3.04
C ARG A 29 6.14 33.44 2.92
N PHE A 30 4.92 33.39 2.37
CA PHE A 30 4.06 34.56 2.22
C PHE A 30 3.65 35.15 3.58
N ILE A 31 3.26 34.30 4.54
CA ILE A 31 2.86 34.74 5.89
C ILE A 31 4.06 35.31 6.67
N ALA A 32 5.24 34.71 6.54
CA ALA A 32 6.46 35.23 7.18
C ALA A 32 6.85 36.63 6.65
N ASP A 33 6.60 36.90 5.37
CA ASP A 33 6.93 38.16 4.71
C ASP A 33 5.75 39.15 4.63
N VAL A 34 4.65 38.92 5.36
CA VAL A 34 3.46 39.76 5.27
C VAL A 34 3.76 41.22 5.67
N ASN A 35 3.29 42.17 4.86
CA ASN A 35 3.51 43.59 5.11
C ASN A 35 2.30 44.20 5.83
N LEU A 36 2.42 44.38 7.15
CA LEU A 36 1.37 44.89 8.02
C LEU A 36 1.76 46.25 8.59
N THR A 37 0.80 47.17 8.71
CA THR A 37 0.97 48.40 9.49
C THR A 37 1.05 48.10 10.98
N GLU A 38 1.55 49.01 11.81
CA GLU A 38 1.60 48.81 13.27
C GLU A 38 0.22 48.51 13.89
N GLN A 39 -0.82 49.20 13.41
CA GLN A 39 -2.20 48.94 13.85
C GLN A 39 -2.66 47.53 13.46
N GLN A 40 -2.38 47.08 12.23
CA GLN A 40 -2.74 45.75 11.78
C GLN A 40 -1.99 44.67 12.55
N HIS A 41 -0.69 44.87 12.77
CA HIS A 41 0.15 43.94 13.51
C HIS A 41 -0.44 43.67 14.90
N THR A 42 -0.86 44.72 15.62
CA THR A 42 -1.49 44.59 16.95
C THR A 42 -2.75 43.71 16.94
N ILE A 43 -3.54 43.76 15.86
CA ILE A 43 -4.79 42.99 15.73
C ILE A 43 -4.53 41.53 15.36
N VAL A 44 -3.57 41.26 14.47
CA VAL A 44 -3.42 39.93 13.84
C VAL A 44 -2.23 39.12 14.35
N THR A 45 -1.42 39.63 15.29
CA THR A 45 -0.20 38.95 15.77
C THR A 45 -0.46 37.50 16.18
N GLU A 46 -1.48 37.23 17.00
CA GLU A 46 -1.80 35.87 17.45
C GLU A 46 -2.27 34.97 16.30
N VAL A 47 -3.09 35.52 15.39
CA VAL A 47 -3.61 34.79 14.23
C VAL A 47 -2.49 34.44 13.25
N VAL A 48 -1.59 35.38 12.96
CA VAL A 48 -0.43 35.16 12.09
C VAL A 48 0.49 34.09 12.69
N ARG A 49 0.75 34.17 14.01
CA ARG A 49 1.55 33.16 14.72
C ARG A 49 0.92 31.78 14.63
N GLU A 50 -0.40 31.68 14.81
CA GLU A 50 -1.12 30.41 14.73
C GLU A 50 -1.11 29.82 13.30
N ILE A 51 -1.35 30.66 12.28
CA ILE A 51 -1.28 30.25 10.87
C ILE A 51 0.13 29.75 10.54
N GLN A 52 1.15 30.54 10.90
CA GLN A 52 2.54 30.20 10.64
C GLN A 52 2.90 28.85 11.30
N SER A 53 2.54 28.68 12.58
CA SER A 53 2.80 27.44 13.31
C SER A 53 2.14 26.22 12.66
N ARG A 54 0.88 26.33 12.21
CA ARG A 54 0.18 25.23 11.51
C ARG A 54 0.81 24.88 10.17
N LEU A 55 1.23 25.90 9.41
CA LEU A 55 1.93 25.70 8.14
C LEU A 55 3.31 25.05 8.35
N GLU A 56 4.05 25.46 9.39
CA GLU A 56 5.31 24.84 9.79
C GLU A 56 5.12 23.36 10.12
N PHE A 57 4.10 23.00 10.93
CA PHE A 57 3.84 21.59 11.24
C PHE A 57 3.51 20.75 10.01
N LEU A 58 2.72 21.28 9.06
CA LEU A 58 2.44 20.61 7.79
C LEU A 58 3.72 20.41 6.95
N ALA A 59 4.61 21.41 6.91
CA ALA A 59 5.89 21.30 6.23
C ALA A 59 6.85 20.30 6.92
N GLU A 60 6.87 20.26 8.25
CA GLU A 60 7.68 19.34 9.05
C GLU A 60 7.28 17.87 8.83
N VAL A 61 5.99 17.58 8.67
CA VAL A 61 5.52 16.23 8.31
C VAL A 61 5.64 15.92 6.80
N GLY A 62 6.35 16.75 6.03
CA GLY A 62 6.63 16.49 4.61
C GLY A 62 5.47 16.78 3.66
N LEU A 63 4.49 17.58 4.07
CA LEU A 63 3.33 17.98 3.24
C LEU A 63 3.49 19.37 2.61
N GLY A 64 4.72 19.90 2.58
CA GLY A 64 5.05 21.22 2.05
C GLY A 64 4.57 21.49 0.62
N TYR A 65 4.46 20.44 -0.20
CA TYR A 65 4.07 20.51 -1.61
C TYR A 65 2.56 20.58 -1.85
N LEU A 66 1.74 20.27 -0.85
CA LEU A 66 0.28 20.29 -1.00
C LEU A 66 -0.24 21.73 -1.02
N THR A 67 -1.27 21.98 -1.81
CA THR A 67 -1.98 23.26 -1.78
C THR A 67 -3.01 23.27 -0.65
N LEU A 68 -3.26 24.44 -0.05
CA LEU A 68 -4.21 24.55 1.07
C LEU A 68 -5.65 24.24 0.67
N ASN A 69 -6.00 24.44 -0.60
CA ASN A 69 -7.31 24.15 -1.17
C ASN A 69 -7.43 22.73 -1.76
N ARG A 70 -6.45 21.85 -1.54
CA ARG A 70 -6.51 20.47 -2.02
C ARG A 70 -7.73 19.76 -1.45
N GLU A 71 -8.53 19.14 -2.31
CA GLU A 71 -9.70 18.39 -1.88
C GLU A 71 -9.31 17.20 -1.01
N SER A 72 -9.90 17.08 0.18
CA SER A 72 -9.57 16.04 1.16
C SER A 72 -9.76 14.61 0.62
N GLY A 73 -10.72 14.39 -0.28
CA GLY A 73 -10.97 13.10 -0.92
C GLY A 73 -9.90 12.67 -1.94
N THR A 74 -8.98 13.58 -2.31
CA THR A 74 -7.90 13.32 -3.27
C THR A 74 -6.54 13.09 -2.61
N LEU A 75 -6.50 13.08 -1.27
CA LEU A 75 -5.31 12.81 -0.48
C LEU A 75 -5.06 11.30 -0.40
N SER A 76 -3.79 10.90 -0.39
CA SER A 76 -3.41 9.53 -0.06
C SER A 76 -3.67 9.23 1.43
N GLY A 77 -3.71 7.94 1.79
CA GLY A 77 -3.86 7.53 3.19
C GLY A 77 -2.76 8.12 4.08
N GLY A 78 -1.50 8.05 3.63
CA GLY A 78 -0.35 8.63 4.33
C GLY A 78 -0.42 10.16 4.43
N GLU A 79 -0.87 10.86 3.37
CA GLU A 79 -1.07 12.31 3.43
C GLU A 79 -2.14 12.69 4.48
N ALA A 80 -3.29 12.02 4.46
CA ALA A 80 -4.36 12.27 5.42
C ALA A 80 -3.93 11.97 6.86
N GLN A 81 -3.16 10.90 7.07
CA GLN A 81 -2.59 10.56 8.38
C GLN A 81 -1.61 11.62 8.88
N ARG A 82 -0.72 12.13 8.01
CA ARG A 82 0.24 13.17 8.37
C ARG A 82 -0.42 14.52 8.65
N ILE A 83 -1.50 14.87 7.96
CA ILE A 83 -2.33 16.05 8.31
C ILE A 83 -2.89 15.91 9.73
N ARG A 84 -3.40 14.72 10.10
CA ARG A 84 -3.87 14.46 11.46
C ARG A 84 -2.74 14.60 12.47
N LEU A 85 -1.56 14.03 12.18
CA LEU A 85 -0.39 14.15 13.04
C LEU A 85 0.00 15.62 13.27
N ALA A 86 0.14 16.42 12.20
CA ALA A 86 0.42 17.85 12.28
C ALA A 86 -0.62 18.60 13.13
N THR A 87 -1.90 18.25 12.99
CA THR A 87 -3.00 18.81 13.81
C THR A 87 -2.84 18.46 15.28
N GLN A 88 -2.44 17.24 15.61
CA GLN A 88 -2.23 16.81 17.00
C GLN A 88 -1.05 17.53 17.64
N ILE A 89 0.07 17.71 16.93
CA ILE A 89 1.22 18.45 17.45
C ILE A 89 0.85 19.90 17.72
N GLY A 90 0.11 20.53 16.79
CA GLY A 90 -0.37 21.90 16.96
C GLY A 90 -1.35 22.10 18.11
N SER A 91 -1.95 21.03 18.64
CA SER A 91 -2.81 21.13 19.83
C SER A 91 -2.03 21.32 21.13
N GLY A 92 -0.73 21.00 21.15
CA GLY A 92 0.13 21.16 22.33
C GLY A 92 -0.28 20.32 23.54
N LEU A 93 -1.04 19.23 23.34
CA LEU A 93 -1.49 18.36 24.43
C LEU A 93 -0.30 17.62 25.07
N ALA A 94 -0.37 17.43 26.39
CA ALA A 94 0.59 16.68 27.20
C ALA A 94 -0.14 15.61 28.03
N GLY A 95 0.55 14.52 28.37
CA GLY A 95 -0.04 13.40 29.11
C GLY A 95 -0.94 12.48 28.27
N VAL A 96 -0.84 12.56 26.94
CA VAL A 96 -1.62 11.74 26.00
C VAL A 96 -0.82 10.52 25.56
N LEU A 97 -1.50 9.39 25.38
CA LEU A 97 -0.98 8.21 24.71
C LEU A 97 -1.37 8.25 23.23
N TYR A 98 -0.39 8.49 22.36
CA TYR A 98 -0.56 8.40 20.92
C TYR A 98 -0.22 6.99 20.43
N ILE A 99 -1.14 6.39 19.67
CA ILE A 99 -0.91 5.12 18.99
C ILE A 99 -0.97 5.42 17.49
N LEU A 100 0.16 5.25 16.80
CA LEU A 100 0.30 5.50 15.37
C LEU A 100 0.54 4.18 14.65
N ASP A 101 -0.19 3.99 13.56
CA ASP A 101 -0.08 2.83 12.69
C ASP A 101 0.68 3.22 11.42
N GLU A 102 1.94 2.82 11.31
CA GLU A 102 2.84 3.05 10.17
C GLU A 102 2.87 4.51 9.63
N PRO A 103 3.27 5.50 10.43
CA PRO A 103 3.30 6.89 10.00
C PRO A 103 4.26 7.16 8.83
N SER A 104 5.21 6.26 8.52
CA SER A 104 6.14 6.41 7.40
C SER A 104 5.55 6.01 6.04
N ILE A 105 4.29 5.54 5.98
CA ILE A 105 3.64 5.12 4.72
C ILE A 105 3.71 6.22 3.65
N GLY A 106 4.18 5.84 2.45
CA GLY A 106 4.26 6.71 1.28
C GLY A 106 5.22 7.90 1.44
N LEU A 107 6.13 7.84 2.43
CA LEU A 107 7.22 8.79 2.59
C LEU A 107 8.49 8.29 1.88
N HIS A 108 9.18 9.24 1.25
CA HIS A 108 10.53 9.03 0.77
C HIS A 108 11.51 9.08 1.97
N GLN A 109 12.63 8.35 1.90
CA GLN A 109 13.61 8.24 3.00
C GLN A 109 14.09 9.61 3.51
N ARG A 110 14.29 10.54 2.58
CA ARG A 110 14.62 11.94 2.90
C ARG A 110 13.67 12.58 3.92
N ASP A 111 12.36 12.39 3.74
CA ASP A 111 11.33 13.06 4.53
C ASP A 111 11.04 12.29 5.83
N ASN A 112 11.42 11.02 5.90
CA ASN A 112 11.30 10.17 7.09
C ASN A 112 12.06 10.74 8.30
N SER A 113 13.27 11.28 8.08
CA SER A 113 14.05 11.97 9.11
C SER A 113 13.29 13.14 9.77
N ARG A 114 12.45 13.86 9.00
CA ARG A 114 11.63 14.96 9.51
C ARG A 114 10.44 14.44 10.34
N LEU A 115 9.81 13.37 9.88
CA LEU A 115 8.77 12.66 10.64
C LEU A 115 9.32 12.19 12.00
N LEU A 116 10.51 11.58 12.03
CA LEU A 116 11.14 11.14 13.28
C LEU A 116 11.45 12.31 14.23
N GLY A 117 11.94 13.43 13.71
CA GLY A 117 12.10 14.65 14.49
C GLY A 117 10.79 15.12 15.11
N THR A 118 9.70 15.00 14.34
CA THR A 118 8.36 15.38 14.77
C THR A 118 7.80 14.44 15.86
N LEU A 119 7.97 13.12 15.73
CA LEU A 119 7.57 12.15 16.75
C LEU A 119 8.33 12.35 18.06
N ARG A 120 9.63 12.68 17.99
CA ARG A 120 10.42 13.04 19.17
C ARG A 120 9.90 14.29 19.86
N LYS A 121 9.57 15.36 19.11
CA LYS A 121 8.92 16.55 19.69
C LYS A 121 7.62 16.19 20.40
N LEU A 122 6.78 15.35 19.78
CA LEU A 122 5.51 14.93 20.38
C LEU A 122 5.73 14.19 21.71
N ARG A 123 6.71 13.29 21.78
CA ARG A 123 7.14 12.61 23.01
C ARG A 123 7.66 13.61 24.05
N ASP A 124 8.55 14.52 23.65
CA ASP A 124 9.23 15.46 24.53
C ASP A 124 8.29 16.52 25.15
N LEU A 125 7.09 16.72 24.56
CA LEU A 125 5.99 17.48 25.18
C LEU A 125 5.38 16.79 26.43
N GLY A 126 5.84 15.59 26.78
CA GLY A 126 5.32 14.81 27.91
C GLY A 126 4.26 13.80 27.51
N ASN A 127 4.31 13.30 26.27
CA ASN A 127 3.38 12.28 25.76
C ASN A 127 4.08 10.93 25.63
N SER A 128 3.29 9.86 25.64
CA SER A 128 3.74 8.52 25.25
C SER A 128 3.37 8.26 23.80
N VAL A 129 4.31 7.78 22.99
CA VAL A 129 4.14 7.59 21.55
C VAL A 129 4.46 6.14 21.21
N ILE A 130 3.41 5.35 20.95
CA ILE A 130 3.52 3.96 20.46
C ILE A 130 3.35 3.99 18.95
N VAL A 131 4.33 3.42 18.24
CA VAL A 131 4.35 3.39 16.78
C VAL A 131 4.47 1.94 16.34
N VAL A 132 3.51 1.49 15.54
CA VAL A 132 3.61 0.24 14.77
C VAL A 132 4.36 0.56 13.50
N GLU A 133 5.54 -0.03 13.28
CA GLU A 133 6.39 0.29 12.13
C GLU A 133 7.17 -0.92 11.62
N HIS A 134 7.56 -0.81 10.36
CA HIS A 134 8.44 -1.75 9.66
C HIS A 134 9.67 -1.05 9.06
N ASP A 135 9.69 0.29 9.03
CA ASP A 135 10.82 1.07 8.53
C ASP A 135 12.07 0.96 9.43
N GLU A 136 13.22 0.65 8.83
CA GLU A 136 14.48 0.44 9.54
C GLU A 136 14.93 1.69 10.30
N GLU A 137 14.82 2.87 9.69
CA GLU A 137 15.28 4.13 10.30
C GLU A 137 14.44 4.48 11.53
N THR A 138 13.13 4.24 11.46
CA THR A 138 12.20 4.43 12.58
C THR A 138 12.48 3.46 13.72
N ILE A 139 12.67 2.17 13.42
CA ILE A 139 12.99 1.17 14.44
C ILE A 139 14.32 1.50 15.13
N ARG A 140 15.34 1.94 14.37
CA ARG A 140 16.63 2.35 14.93
C ARG A 140 16.56 3.63 15.78
N ALA A 141 15.58 4.49 15.53
CA ALA A 141 15.37 5.74 16.24
C ALA A 141 14.54 5.59 17.54
N ALA A 142 13.93 4.43 17.76
CA ALA A 142 13.06 4.17 18.91
C ALA A 142 13.84 4.09 20.23
N ASP A 143 13.23 4.60 21.30
CA ASP A 143 13.80 4.51 22.65
C ASP A 143 13.65 3.09 23.24
N HIS A 144 12.55 2.42 22.89
CA HIS A 144 12.20 1.06 23.32
C HIS A 144 11.46 0.35 22.19
N ILE A 145 11.77 -0.93 21.97
CA ILE A 145 11.23 -1.74 20.88
C ILE A 145 10.55 -2.97 21.47
N LEU A 146 9.36 -3.27 20.97
CA LEU A 146 8.63 -4.52 21.21
C LEU A 146 8.53 -5.26 19.89
N ASP A 147 9.19 -6.42 19.79
CA ASP A 147 9.13 -7.28 18.61
C ASP A 147 8.10 -8.39 18.82
N LEU A 148 7.10 -8.45 17.93
CA LEU A 148 6.02 -9.44 17.99
C LEU A 148 6.29 -10.57 16.99
N GLY A 149 6.10 -11.81 17.42
CA GLY A 149 6.38 -12.97 16.57
C GLY A 149 5.99 -14.29 17.23
N PRO A 150 6.67 -15.40 16.87
CA PRO A 150 7.73 -15.53 15.85
C PRO A 150 7.21 -15.56 14.40
N GLY A 151 5.90 -15.61 14.17
CA GLY A 151 5.30 -15.56 12.84
C GLY A 151 3.92 -14.93 12.82
N ALA A 152 3.24 -14.98 11.67
CA ALA A 152 1.90 -14.42 11.52
C ALA A 152 0.77 -15.40 11.94
N GLY A 153 -0.38 -14.82 12.29
CA GLY A 153 -1.61 -15.53 12.66
C GLY A 153 -1.43 -16.44 13.88
N PRO A 154 -1.82 -17.72 13.84
CA PRO A 154 -1.73 -18.63 15.00
C PRO A 154 -0.31 -18.89 15.52
N ARG A 155 0.73 -18.51 14.75
CA ARG A 155 2.15 -18.64 15.13
C ARG A 155 2.73 -17.32 15.67
N GLY A 156 1.87 -16.31 15.90
CA GLY A 156 2.24 -15.00 16.42
C GLY A 156 1.56 -14.71 17.75
N GLY A 157 1.60 -13.44 18.15
CA GLY A 157 0.95 -12.95 19.37
C GLY A 157 1.81 -13.04 20.62
N GLU A 158 3.10 -13.34 20.46
CA GLU A 158 4.09 -13.36 21.54
C GLU A 158 5.11 -12.23 21.37
N ILE A 159 5.61 -11.68 22.48
CA ILE A 159 6.74 -10.76 22.48
C ILE A 159 8.01 -11.60 22.39
N VAL A 160 8.66 -11.60 21.23
CA VAL A 160 9.87 -12.42 20.97
C VAL A 160 11.16 -11.73 21.39
N ALA A 161 11.14 -10.39 21.43
CA ALA A 161 12.21 -9.57 21.96
C ALA A 161 11.65 -8.23 22.45
N GLU A 162 12.25 -7.68 23.50
CA GLU A 162 11.89 -6.39 24.08
C GLU A 162 13.15 -5.70 24.60
N GLY A 163 13.24 -4.39 24.41
CA GLY A 163 14.30 -3.55 24.96
C GLY A 163 14.84 -2.54 23.96
N THR A 164 16.13 -2.26 24.07
CA THR A 164 16.82 -1.31 23.18
C THR A 164 17.21 -1.98 21.86
N LEU A 165 17.58 -1.19 20.84
CA LEU A 165 18.04 -1.72 19.55
C LEU A 165 19.16 -2.79 19.68
N PRO A 166 20.20 -2.63 20.52
CA PRO A 166 21.18 -3.69 20.78
C PRO A 166 20.60 -4.98 21.38
N ASP A 167 19.51 -4.90 22.15
CA ASP A 167 18.85 -6.08 22.73
C ASP A 167 18.09 -6.85 21.65
N ILE A 168 17.32 -6.14 20.82
CA ILE A 168 16.62 -6.71 19.67
C ILE A 168 17.61 -7.34 18.68
N ALA A 169 18.70 -6.63 18.35
CA ALA A 169 19.71 -7.13 17.42
C ALA A 169 20.42 -8.40 17.94
N ARG A 170 20.50 -8.64 19.25
CA ARG A 170 21.10 -9.87 19.84
C ARG A 170 20.10 -11.00 20.04
N ALA A 171 18.80 -10.72 19.98
CA ALA A 171 17.76 -11.72 20.15
C ALA A 171 17.83 -12.77 19.03
N LYS A 172 17.87 -14.05 19.41
CA LYS A 172 18.00 -15.18 18.46
C LYS A 172 16.68 -15.61 17.81
N ASN A 173 15.56 -15.25 18.42
CA ASN A 173 14.21 -15.61 17.96
C ASN A 173 13.46 -14.40 17.34
N SER A 174 14.19 -13.33 17.06
CA SER A 174 13.66 -12.09 16.49
C SER A 174 14.06 -12.02 15.03
N LEU A 175 13.10 -12.23 14.14
CA LEU A 175 13.33 -12.09 12.69
C LEU A 175 13.70 -10.64 12.38
N THR A 176 13.05 -9.68 13.02
CA THR A 176 13.39 -8.26 12.97
C THR A 176 14.85 -8.03 13.36
N GLY A 177 15.29 -8.60 14.48
CA GLY A 177 16.68 -8.56 14.96
C GLY A 177 17.68 -9.17 13.98
N ASP A 178 17.31 -10.23 13.26
CA ASP A 178 18.14 -10.85 12.22
C ASP A 178 18.38 -9.90 11.04
N TYR A 179 17.35 -9.20 10.55
CA TYR A 179 17.53 -8.20 9.48
C TYR A 179 18.28 -6.95 9.98
N LEU A 180 17.96 -6.44 11.17
CA LEU A 180 18.60 -5.25 11.74
C LEU A 180 20.10 -5.45 12.04
N SER A 181 20.49 -6.67 12.41
CA SER A 181 21.89 -7.05 12.66
C SER A 181 22.63 -7.48 11.39
N GLY A 182 21.93 -7.68 10.28
CA GLY A 182 22.48 -8.18 9.02
C GLY A 182 22.72 -9.71 8.98
N ARG A 183 22.24 -10.47 9.98
CA ARG A 183 22.23 -11.95 9.93
C ARG A 183 21.33 -12.46 8.82
N ALA A 184 20.21 -11.78 8.57
CA ALA A 184 19.36 -11.94 7.40
C ALA A 184 19.47 -10.67 6.53
N ARG A 185 19.36 -10.83 5.21
CA ARG A 185 19.34 -9.71 4.26
C ARG A 185 18.70 -10.14 2.95
N ILE A 186 17.94 -9.23 2.33
CA ILE A 186 17.47 -9.45 0.96
C ILE A 186 18.66 -9.24 0.02
N ALA A 187 19.02 -10.30 -0.69
CA ALA A 187 20.17 -10.31 -1.57
C ALA A 187 19.94 -9.42 -2.80
N ILE A 188 20.96 -8.65 -3.17
CA ILE A 188 20.95 -7.92 -4.45
C ILE A 188 21.05 -8.94 -5.59
N PRO A 189 20.19 -8.86 -6.63
CA PRO A 189 20.28 -9.77 -7.78
C PRO A 189 21.67 -9.75 -8.42
N LYS A 190 22.28 -10.93 -8.60
CA LYS A 190 23.61 -11.06 -9.22
C LYS A 190 23.61 -10.64 -10.70
N GLN A 191 22.49 -10.87 -11.38
CA GLN A 191 22.24 -10.48 -12.76
C GLN A 191 20.86 -9.85 -12.83
N ARG A 192 20.76 -8.71 -13.50
CA ARG A 192 19.48 -8.04 -13.79
C ARG A 192 18.95 -8.50 -15.13
N ALA A 193 17.64 -8.66 -15.24
CA ALA A 193 17.00 -8.96 -16.51
C ALA A 193 17.22 -7.81 -17.49
N GLN A 194 17.62 -8.12 -18.71
CA GLN A 194 17.72 -7.12 -19.77
C GLN A 194 16.35 -6.87 -20.38
N PRO A 195 16.06 -5.64 -20.84
CA PRO A 195 14.86 -5.36 -21.61
C PRO A 195 14.71 -6.35 -22.76
N ARG A 196 13.49 -6.81 -23.02
CA ARG A 196 13.21 -7.67 -24.16
C ARG A 196 13.63 -6.99 -25.47
N PRO A 197 14.13 -7.75 -26.46
CA PRO A 197 14.51 -7.18 -27.76
C PRO A 197 13.35 -6.51 -28.50
N ASP A 198 12.12 -6.98 -28.26
CA ASP A 198 10.91 -6.57 -28.97
C ASP A 198 10.18 -5.38 -28.36
N GLY A 199 10.75 -4.69 -27.36
CA GLY A 199 10.56 -3.25 -27.22
C GLY A 199 10.19 -2.68 -25.85
N TRP A 200 9.80 -1.42 -25.90
CA TRP A 200 9.55 -0.53 -24.78
C TRP A 200 8.16 0.08 -24.93
N VAL A 201 7.48 0.31 -23.81
CA VAL A 201 6.28 1.14 -23.78
C VAL A 201 6.70 2.56 -23.49
N THR A 202 6.44 3.48 -24.41
CA THR A 202 6.90 4.87 -24.28
C THR A 202 5.72 5.82 -24.22
N ILE A 203 5.62 6.55 -23.13
CA ILE A 203 4.72 7.69 -22.97
C ILE A 203 5.44 8.92 -23.51
N VAL A 204 4.83 9.61 -24.47
CA VAL A 204 5.39 10.81 -25.10
C VAL A 204 4.63 12.05 -24.62
N GLY A 205 5.36 13.04 -24.13
CA GLY A 205 4.87 14.35 -23.73
C GLY A 205 3.87 14.32 -22.59
N ALA A 206 4.11 13.49 -21.57
CA ALA A 206 3.29 13.44 -20.36
C ALA A 206 3.30 14.80 -19.63
N SER A 207 2.13 15.39 -19.44
CA SER A 207 1.97 16.75 -18.93
C SER A 207 0.76 16.94 -18.00
N GLU A 208 0.23 15.85 -17.46
CA GLU A 208 -0.84 15.91 -16.44
C GLU A 208 -0.28 16.43 -15.11
N ASN A 209 -1.09 17.16 -14.34
CA ASN A 209 -0.70 17.78 -13.07
C ASN A 209 0.63 18.55 -13.17
N ASN A 210 1.62 18.18 -12.35
CA ASN A 210 2.92 18.83 -12.31
C ASN A 210 3.95 18.27 -13.32
N LEU A 211 3.60 17.27 -14.15
CA LEU A 211 4.53 16.68 -15.12
C LEU A 211 4.95 17.69 -16.19
N LYS A 212 6.27 17.82 -16.44
CA LYS A 212 6.83 18.89 -17.28
C LYS A 212 7.04 18.43 -18.74
N LYS A 213 6.00 17.89 -19.37
CA LYS A 213 6.00 17.39 -20.78
C LYS A 213 7.11 16.36 -21.03
N ILE A 214 7.19 15.36 -20.16
CA ILE A 214 8.27 14.35 -20.17
C ILE A 214 7.98 13.19 -21.12
N ASP A 215 9.04 12.63 -21.70
CA ASP A 215 9.01 11.36 -22.42
C ASP A 215 9.59 10.27 -21.52
N VAL A 216 8.84 9.17 -21.33
CA VAL A 216 9.24 8.08 -20.41
C VAL A 216 9.05 6.73 -21.09
N SER A 217 10.10 5.91 -21.09
CA SER A 217 10.10 4.56 -21.64
C SER A 217 10.21 3.51 -20.53
N PHE A 218 9.29 2.56 -20.53
CA PHE A 218 9.26 1.39 -19.64
C PHE A 218 9.75 0.16 -20.41
N PRO A 219 10.82 -0.52 -19.97
CA PRO A 219 11.33 -1.71 -20.63
C PRO A 219 10.39 -2.90 -20.41
N LEU A 220 10.08 -3.64 -21.48
CA LEU A 220 9.28 -4.85 -21.36
C LEU A 220 10.12 -6.05 -20.88
N GLY A 221 9.50 -6.94 -20.10
CA GLY A 221 10.14 -8.12 -19.52
C GLY A 221 11.01 -7.85 -18.28
N CYS A 222 10.95 -6.62 -17.74
CA CYS A 222 11.71 -6.19 -16.57
C CYS A 222 10.79 -5.87 -15.39
N ILE A 223 11.35 -5.88 -14.18
CA ILE A 223 10.81 -5.16 -13.02
C ILE A 223 11.32 -3.72 -13.08
N THR A 224 10.41 -2.79 -13.37
CA THR A 224 10.69 -1.35 -13.43
C THR A 224 10.11 -0.67 -12.20
N CYS A 225 10.96 -0.07 -11.36
CA CYS A 225 10.53 0.77 -10.25
C CYS A 225 10.44 2.24 -10.67
N VAL A 226 9.30 2.87 -10.43
CA VAL A 226 9.10 4.32 -10.53
C VAL A 226 9.28 4.91 -9.13
N THR A 227 10.31 5.74 -8.99
CA THR A 227 10.81 6.25 -7.70
C THR A 227 10.83 7.78 -7.69
N GLY A 228 11.19 8.36 -6.55
CA GLY A 228 11.26 9.81 -6.34
C GLY A 228 10.44 10.29 -5.15
N VAL A 229 10.69 11.53 -4.72
CA VAL A 229 10.07 12.12 -3.51
C VAL A 229 8.53 12.23 -3.60
N SER A 230 7.86 12.38 -2.45
CA SER A 230 6.40 12.55 -2.43
C SER A 230 6.00 13.82 -3.20
N GLY A 231 4.93 13.72 -4.01
CA GLY A 231 4.52 14.80 -4.92
C GLY A 231 5.35 14.95 -6.21
N SER A 232 6.34 14.09 -6.50
CA SER A 232 7.16 14.21 -7.72
C SER A 232 6.43 13.87 -9.04
N GLY A 233 5.25 13.24 -8.95
CA GLY A 233 4.42 12.87 -10.10
C GLY A 233 4.36 11.38 -10.44
N LYS A 234 4.80 10.48 -9.54
CA LYS A 234 4.80 9.02 -9.74
C LYS A 234 3.41 8.46 -10.07
N SER A 235 2.42 8.70 -9.21
CA SER A 235 1.04 8.25 -9.42
C SER A 235 0.40 8.91 -10.64
N THR A 236 0.70 10.18 -10.92
CA THR A 236 0.26 10.85 -12.15
C THR A 236 0.78 10.12 -13.40
N LEU A 237 2.06 9.74 -13.42
CA LEU A 237 2.67 9.07 -14.56
C LEU A 237 2.12 7.64 -14.75
N VAL A 238 2.08 6.86 -13.68
CA VAL A 238 1.76 5.42 -13.73
C VAL A 238 0.27 5.16 -13.66
N ASP A 239 -0.46 5.80 -12.75
CA ASP A 239 -1.90 5.57 -12.58
C ASP A 239 -2.71 6.41 -13.58
N ASP A 240 -2.57 7.74 -13.53
CA ASP A 240 -3.43 8.63 -14.30
C ASP A 240 -3.17 8.58 -15.82
N ILE A 241 -1.93 8.33 -16.23
CA ILE A 241 -1.57 8.23 -17.65
C ILE A 241 -1.45 6.76 -18.08
N LEU A 242 -0.44 6.03 -17.60
CA LEU A 242 -0.11 4.69 -18.12
C LEU A 242 -1.27 3.71 -17.91
N ARG A 243 -1.72 3.51 -16.67
CA ARG A 243 -2.79 2.55 -16.35
C ARG A 243 -4.08 2.90 -17.07
N ARG A 244 -4.56 4.16 -16.98
CA ARG A 244 -5.80 4.57 -17.66
C ARG A 244 -5.72 4.38 -19.17
N ALA A 245 -4.58 4.69 -19.80
CA ALA A 245 -4.42 4.50 -21.23
C ALA A 245 -4.41 3.01 -21.62
N LEU A 246 -3.72 2.16 -20.86
CA LEU A 246 -3.74 0.71 -21.07
C LEU A 246 -5.15 0.13 -20.87
N PHE A 247 -5.87 0.54 -19.83
CA PHE A 247 -7.25 0.10 -19.58
C PHE A 247 -8.21 0.56 -20.67
N ARG A 248 -8.03 1.77 -21.20
CA ARG A 248 -8.81 2.25 -22.33
C ARG A 248 -8.54 1.42 -23.59
N HIS A 249 -7.28 1.03 -23.82
CA HIS A 249 -6.89 0.23 -24.98
C HIS A 249 -7.36 -1.24 -24.89
N PHE A 250 -7.15 -1.91 -23.75
CA PHE A 250 -7.43 -3.35 -23.61
C PHE A 250 -8.84 -3.67 -23.09
N TYR A 251 -9.49 -2.75 -22.37
CA TYR A 251 -10.76 -3.00 -21.67
C TYR A 251 -11.87 -2.00 -22.00
N ASN A 252 -11.66 -1.11 -22.98
CA ASN A 252 -12.62 -0.06 -23.33
C ASN A 252 -13.07 0.80 -22.13
N SER A 253 -12.17 1.04 -21.16
CA SER A 253 -12.48 1.92 -20.03
C SER A 253 -12.87 3.32 -20.52
N LYS A 254 -13.88 3.90 -19.87
CA LYS A 254 -14.34 5.28 -20.13
C LYS A 254 -13.49 6.33 -19.45
N ASP A 255 -12.61 5.92 -18.53
CA ASP A 255 -11.72 6.83 -17.83
C ASP A 255 -10.78 7.50 -18.82
N LYS A 256 -10.80 8.83 -18.83
CA LYS A 256 -9.89 9.61 -19.68
C LYS A 256 -8.48 9.54 -19.07
N PRO A 257 -7.47 9.08 -19.83
CA PRO A 257 -6.08 9.18 -19.39
C PRO A 257 -5.67 10.65 -19.25
N GLY A 258 -4.76 10.94 -18.32
CA GLY A 258 -4.17 12.27 -18.14
C GLY A 258 -3.52 12.81 -19.41
N ALA A 259 -3.25 14.11 -19.45
CA ALA A 259 -2.66 14.81 -20.58
C ALA A 259 -1.30 14.20 -20.97
N HIS A 260 -1.24 13.70 -22.21
CA HIS A 260 -0.04 13.19 -22.87
C HIS A 260 -0.24 13.31 -24.39
N LYS A 261 0.84 13.25 -25.17
CA LYS A 261 0.77 13.33 -26.65
C LYS A 261 0.40 11.99 -27.29
N SER A 262 1.08 10.91 -26.89
CA SER A 262 0.84 9.55 -27.42
C SER A 262 1.50 8.50 -26.54
N ILE A 263 1.07 7.24 -26.66
CA ILE A 263 1.76 6.08 -26.09
C ILE A 263 2.12 5.13 -27.22
N ARG A 264 3.39 4.71 -27.27
CA ARG A 264 3.94 3.78 -28.28
C ARG A 264 4.25 2.43 -27.62
N GLY A 265 4.22 1.34 -28.39
CA GLY A 265 4.57 0.00 -27.91
C GLY A 265 3.43 -0.78 -27.29
N LEU A 266 2.17 -0.36 -27.51
CA LEU A 266 0.98 -1.02 -26.94
C LEU A 266 0.72 -2.38 -27.61
N GLU A 267 1.09 -2.53 -28.87
CA GLU A 267 0.97 -3.75 -29.66
C GLU A 267 1.82 -4.93 -29.13
N GLN A 268 2.77 -4.64 -28.23
CA GLN A 268 3.67 -5.63 -27.61
C GLN A 268 3.07 -6.24 -26.33
N ILE A 269 1.94 -5.72 -25.87
CA ILE A 269 1.23 -6.11 -24.65
C ILE A 269 -0.11 -6.72 -25.05
N ASP A 270 -0.58 -7.72 -24.30
CA ASP A 270 -1.90 -8.34 -24.52
C ASP A 270 -2.89 -8.10 -23.37
N LYS A 271 -2.39 -7.75 -22.19
CA LYS A 271 -3.18 -7.64 -20.97
C LYS A 271 -2.50 -6.69 -19.98
N VAL A 272 -3.29 -5.93 -19.23
CA VAL A 272 -2.81 -5.12 -18.11
C VAL A 272 -3.52 -5.53 -16.82
N VAL A 273 -2.77 -5.71 -15.74
CA VAL A 273 -3.31 -6.07 -14.43
C VAL A 273 -2.81 -5.08 -13.40
N VAL A 274 -3.71 -4.63 -12.54
CA VAL A 274 -3.40 -3.70 -11.46
C VAL A 274 -3.54 -4.43 -10.14
N ILE A 275 -2.51 -4.33 -9.30
CA ILE A 275 -2.45 -4.95 -7.99
C ILE A 275 -2.19 -3.83 -6.98
N ASP A 276 -3.28 -3.27 -6.49
CA ASP A 276 -3.34 -2.20 -5.50
C ASP A 276 -3.74 -2.74 -4.12
N GLN A 277 -3.61 -1.90 -3.09
CA GLN A 277 -3.99 -2.22 -1.72
C GLN A 277 -5.49 -2.07 -1.43
N SER A 278 -6.29 -1.73 -2.44
CA SER A 278 -7.74 -1.64 -2.26
C SER A 278 -8.31 -2.95 -1.72
N PRO A 279 -9.29 -2.92 -0.80
CA PRO A 279 -9.84 -4.14 -0.22
C PRO A 279 -10.35 -5.09 -1.32
N ILE A 280 -10.10 -6.41 -1.17
CA ILE A 280 -10.62 -7.43 -2.11
C ILE A 280 -12.15 -7.46 -2.16
N GLY A 281 -12.80 -6.86 -1.17
CA GLY A 281 -14.20 -6.48 -1.23
C GLY A 281 -14.64 -5.70 0.00
N ARG A 282 -15.72 -4.95 -0.14
CA ARG A 282 -16.26 -4.06 0.91
C ARG A 282 -17.33 -4.72 1.79
N THR A 283 -17.53 -6.03 1.66
CA THR A 283 -18.55 -6.76 2.41
C THR A 283 -17.98 -8.02 3.05
N PRO A 284 -18.55 -8.51 4.15
CA PRO A 284 -18.13 -9.76 4.79
C PRO A 284 -18.23 -11.02 3.91
N ARG A 285 -18.89 -10.91 2.75
CA ARG A 285 -19.06 -12.00 1.78
C ARG A 285 -17.84 -12.17 0.87
N SER A 286 -17.01 -11.15 0.74
CA SER A 286 -15.72 -11.24 0.04
C SER A 286 -14.70 -11.87 0.99
N ASN A 287 -13.93 -12.85 0.52
CA ASN A 287 -12.92 -13.55 1.31
C ASN A 287 -11.86 -14.16 0.39
N PRO A 288 -10.73 -14.66 0.91
CA PRO A 288 -9.65 -15.21 0.09
C PRO A 288 -10.10 -16.29 -0.92
N VAL A 289 -10.97 -17.23 -0.52
CA VAL A 289 -11.40 -18.33 -1.43
C VAL A 289 -12.39 -17.91 -2.50
N THR A 290 -13.23 -16.91 -2.22
CA THR A 290 -14.12 -16.34 -3.25
C THR A 290 -13.33 -15.54 -4.27
N TYR A 291 -12.34 -14.76 -3.81
CA TYR A 291 -11.52 -13.93 -4.68
C TYR A 291 -10.59 -14.74 -5.60
N THR A 292 -9.89 -15.73 -5.04
CA THR A 292 -9.04 -16.67 -5.82
C THR A 292 -9.87 -17.64 -6.69
N GLY A 293 -11.18 -17.67 -6.49
CA GLY A 293 -12.09 -18.62 -7.14
C GLY A 293 -11.89 -20.08 -6.69
N ALA A 294 -11.19 -20.33 -5.59
CA ALA A 294 -11.06 -21.67 -4.99
C ALA A 294 -12.40 -22.17 -4.42
N PHE A 295 -13.33 -21.26 -4.10
CA PHE A 295 -14.59 -21.64 -3.48
C PHE A 295 -15.53 -22.42 -4.41
N THR A 296 -15.49 -22.18 -5.72
CA THR A 296 -16.31 -22.93 -6.69
C THR A 296 -15.99 -24.44 -6.71
N PRO A 297 -14.74 -24.88 -6.94
CA PRO A 297 -14.42 -26.30 -6.90
C PRO A 297 -14.63 -26.92 -5.50
N ILE A 298 -14.48 -26.15 -4.41
CA ILE A 298 -14.85 -26.63 -3.06
C ILE A 298 -16.36 -26.94 -2.98
N ARG A 299 -17.22 -26.04 -3.45
CA ARG A 299 -18.67 -26.26 -3.43
C ARG A 299 -19.10 -27.42 -4.31
N GLU A 300 -18.50 -27.55 -5.49
CA GLU A 300 -18.73 -28.67 -6.40
C GLU A 300 -18.35 -30.00 -5.76
N LEU A 301 -17.21 -30.06 -5.06
CA LEU A 301 -16.79 -31.24 -4.30
C LEU A 301 -17.85 -31.63 -3.25
N PHE A 302 -18.35 -30.66 -2.46
CA PHE A 302 -19.38 -30.92 -1.45
C PHE A 302 -20.70 -31.42 -2.05
N ALA A 303 -21.11 -30.87 -3.20
CA ALA A 303 -22.31 -31.31 -3.92
C ALA A 303 -22.19 -32.74 -4.48
N GLN A 304 -20.97 -33.20 -4.75
CA GLN A 304 -20.73 -34.55 -5.26
C GLN A 304 -20.73 -35.64 -4.17
N LEU A 305 -20.75 -35.27 -2.89
CA LEU A 305 -20.74 -36.23 -1.79
C LEU A 305 -22.03 -37.07 -1.76
N PRO A 306 -21.97 -38.37 -1.39
CA PRO A 306 -23.16 -39.23 -1.36
C PRO A 306 -24.31 -38.65 -0.53
N ALA A 307 -24.01 -38.11 0.66
CA ALA A 307 -25.02 -37.51 1.53
C ALA A 307 -25.67 -36.25 0.92
N ALA A 308 -24.92 -35.47 0.13
CA ALA A 308 -25.46 -34.30 -0.57
C ALA A 308 -26.36 -34.73 -1.73
N ARG A 309 -25.92 -35.72 -2.53
CA ARG A 309 -26.67 -36.25 -3.67
C ARG A 309 -28.01 -36.85 -3.27
N VAL A 310 -28.05 -37.64 -2.18
CA VAL A 310 -29.30 -38.23 -1.66
C VAL A 310 -30.32 -37.15 -1.26
N ARG A 311 -29.84 -36.00 -0.76
CA ARG A 311 -30.68 -34.86 -0.37
C ARG A 311 -30.99 -33.90 -1.54
N GLY A 312 -30.51 -34.18 -2.75
CA GLY A 312 -30.68 -33.31 -3.92
C GLY A 312 -29.95 -31.97 -3.81
N TYR A 313 -28.87 -31.90 -3.01
CA TYR A 313 -28.11 -30.66 -2.83
C TYR A 313 -27.12 -30.44 -3.99
N ASP A 314 -27.15 -29.24 -4.54
CA ASP A 314 -26.22 -28.78 -5.57
C ASP A 314 -25.11 -27.88 -4.99
N ALA A 315 -24.22 -27.39 -5.86
CA ALA A 315 -23.16 -26.46 -5.45
C ALA A 315 -23.71 -25.10 -4.96
N GLY A 316 -24.96 -24.77 -5.28
CA GLY A 316 -25.67 -23.58 -4.82
C GLY A 316 -25.98 -23.65 -3.32
N ARG A 317 -26.39 -24.83 -2.82
CA ARG A 317 -26.63 -25.07 -1.38
C ARG A 317 -25.40 -24.72 -0.52
N PHE A 318 -24.20 -25.01 -1.01
CA PHE A 318 -22.95 -24.72 -0.30
C PHE A 318 -22.42 -23.30 -0.53
N SER A 319 -23.16 -22.43 -1.21
CA SER A 319 -22.80 -21.03 -1.39
C SER A 319 -23.45 -20.16 -0.32
N PHE A 320 -22.64 -19.47 0.49
CA PHE A 320 -23.17 -18.47 1.43
C PHE A 320 -23.73 -17.22 0.73
N ASN A 321 -23.51 -17.06 -0.59
CA ASN A 321 -24.01 -15.92 -1.37
C ASN A 321 -25.42 -16.13 -1.95
N VAL A 322 -25.95 -17.35 -1.89
CA VAL A 322 -27.22 -17.74 -2.53
C VAL A 322 -28.20 -18.25 -1.49
N LYS A 323 -29.49 -17.93 -1.65
CA LYS A 323 -30.56 -18.45 -0.80
C LYS A 323 -30.62 -19.98 -0.90
N GLY A 324 -30.98 -20.63 0.21
CA GLY A 324 -31.19 -22.08 0.27
C GLY A 324 -30.40 -22.74 1.40
N GLY A 325 -29.06 -22.66 1.37
CA GLY A 325 -28.20 -23.26 2.41
C GLY A 325 -27.57 -22.28 3.39
N ARG A 326 -27.51 -20.98 3.05
CA ARG A 326 -26.97 -19.94 3.92
C ARG A 326 -27.84 -19.69 5.15
N CYS A 327 -27.28 -19.03 6.16
CA CYS A 327 -28.05 -18.45 7.25
C CYS A 327 -28.78 -17.20 6.74
N GLU A 328 -30.11 -17.16 6.85
CA GLU A 328 -30.90 -16.02 6.38
C GLU A 328 -30.81 -14.80 7.32
N ASN A 329 -30.54 -14.99 8.61
CA ASN A 329 -30.42 -13.86 9.56
C ASN A 329 -29.27 -12.90 9.22
N CYS A 330 -28.12 -13.44 8.82
CA CYS A 330 -26.97 -12.64 8.38
C CYS A 330 -26.77 -12.66 6.86
N GLU A 331 -27.73 -13.20 6.12
CA GLU A 331 -27.64 -13.40 4.67
C GLU A 331 -26.33 -14.06 4.18
N GLY A 332 -25.79 -14.98 4.99
CA GLY A 332 -24.52 -15.67 4.74
C GLY A 332 -23.23 -14.87 5.03
N GLY A 333 -23.32 -13.63 5.54
CA GLY A 333 -22.13 -12.87 5.96
C GLY A 333 -21.46 -13.44 7.23
N GLY A 334 -22.23 -14.08 8.11
CA GLY A 334 -21.77 -14.55 9.43
C GLY A 334 -21.60 -13.43 10.47
N LEU A 335 -21.70 -12.18 10.02
CA LEU A 335 -21.62 -10.96 10.81
C LEU A 335 -22.85 -10.09 10.53
N ILE A 336 -23.28 -9.32 11.53
CA ILE A 336 -24.33 -8.30 11.43
C ILE A 336 -23.66 -6.94 11.60
N LYS A 337 -23.97 -6.00 10.72
CA LYS A 337 -23.47 -4.62 10.80
C LYS A 337 -24.35 -3.83 11.77
N ILE A 338 -23.73 -3.22 12.77
CA ILE A 338 -24.38 -2.26 13.67
C ILE A 338 -23.93 -0.86 13.25
N GLU A 339 -24.90 -0.03 12.89
CA GLU A 339 -24.64 1.36 12.52
C GLU A 339 -24.44 2.21 13.78
N MET A 340 -23.35 2.99 13.79
CA MET A 340 -22.97 3.83 14.91
C MET A 340 -23.06 5.30 14.48
N HIS A 341 -23.62 6.17 15.33
CA HIS A 341 -23.86 7.57 14.94
C HIS A 341 -22.62 8.45 14.86
N PHE A 342 -21.62 8.20 15.72
CA PHE A 342 -20.41 9.04 15.84
C PHE A 342 -19.10 8.24 15.75
N LEU A 343 -19.20 6.92 15.73
CA LEU A 343 -18.07 6.01 15.61
C LEU A 343 -18.20 5.25 14.29
N PRO A 344 -17.11 4.68 13.77
CA PRO A 344 -17.19 3.76 12.63
C PRO A 344 -18.14 2.60 12.95
N ASP A 345 -18.88 2.17 11.93
CA ASP A 345 -19.78 1.02 12.04
C ASP A 345 -19.02 -0.24 12.48
N VAL A 346 -19.65 -1.04 13.33
CA VAL A 346 -19.05 -2.25 13.90
C VAL A 346 -19.76 -3.50 13.39
N TYR A 347 -19.00 -4.57 13.18
CA TYR A 347 -19.54 -5.87 12.81
C TYR A 347 -19.54 -6.78 14.03
N VAL A 348 -20.70 -7.32 14.37
CA VAL A 348 -20.86 -8.30 15.45
C VAL A 348 -21.15 -9.68 14.88
N GLU A 349 -20.77 -10.72 15.62
CA GLU A 349 -21.04 -12.09 15.21
C GLU A 349 -22.55 -12.37 15.16
N CYS A 350 -23.02 -13.07 14.12
CA CYS A 350 -24.42 -13.45 14.01
C CYS A 350 -24.79 -14.48 15.08
N GLU A 351 -25.71 -14.13 15.98
CA GLU A 351 -26.13 -14.97 17.10
C GLU A 351 -26.79 -16.30 16.65
N VAL A 352 -27.47 -16.30 15.50
CA VAL A 352 -28.21 -17.47 14.98
C VAL A 352 -27.26 -18.55 14.46
N CYS A 353 -26.28 -18.18 13.62
CA CYS A 353 -25.36 -19.14 13.03
C CYS A 353 -24.00 -19.22 13.75
N ARG A 354 -23.73 -18.32 14.71
CA ARG A 354 -22.45 -18.19 15.41
C ARG A 354 -21.28 -18.12 14.43
N GLY A 355 -21.37 -17.16 13.50
CA GLY A 355 -20.37 -16.95 12.47
C GLY A 355 -20.28 -18.02 11.36
N LYS A 356 -21.01 -19.14 11.46
CA LYS A 356 -20.88 -20.28 10.52
C LYS A 356 -21.42 -20.02 9.12
N ARG A 357 -22.21 -18.98 8.91
CA ARG A 357 -22.78 -18.56 7.59
C ARG A 357 -23.83 -19.48 6.96
N TYR A 358 -24.09 -20.66 7.51
CA TYR A 358 -25.03 -21.65 6.95
C TYR A 358 -26.10 -22.08 7.95
N ASN A 359 -27.19 -22.64 7.43
CA ASN A 359 -28.19 -23.33 8.23
C ASN A 359 -27.70 -24.72 8.66
N ARG A 360 -28.40 -25.29 9.64
CA ARG A 360 -28.00 -26.55 10.28
C ARG A 360 -27.96 -27.71 9.29
N GLU A 361 -28.95 -27.82 8.40
CA GLU A 361 -29.09 -28.94 7.46
C GLU A 361 -27.94 -28.99 6.45
N THR A 362 -27.41 -27.82 6.07
CA THR A 362 -26.24 -27.72 5.18
C THR A 362 -24.96 -28.17 5.89
N LEU A 363 -24.83 -27.88 7.19
CA LEU A 363 -23.67 -28.22 8.00
C LEU A 363 -23.58 -29.71 8.38
N GLU A 364 -24.64 -30.50 8.13
CA GLU A 364 -24.61 -31.95 8.31
C GLU A 364 -23.79 -32.68 7.24
N ILE A 365 -23.56 -32.04 6.09
CA ILE A 365 -22.75 -32.62 5.01
C ILE A 365 -21.27 -32.41 5.34
N THR A 366 -20.52 -33.50 5.42
CA THR A 366 -19.09 -33.47 5.78
C THR A 366 -18.21 -34.14 4.72
N TYR A 367 -17.05 -33.55 4.49
CA TYR A 367 -15.95 -34.14 3.73
C TYR A 367 -14.78 -34.36 4.69
N LYS A 368 -14.28 -35.60 4.79
CA LYS A 368 -13.22 -35.99 5.76
C LYS A 368 -13.51 -35.50 7.20
N GLY A 369 -14.77 -35.60 7.63
CA GLY A 369 -15.21 -35.21 8.98
C GLY A 369 -15.35 -33.70 9.22
N LYS A 370 -15.18 -32.84 8.20
CA LYS A 370 -15.36 -31.38 8.29
C LYS A 370 -16.53 -30.93 7.40
N ASN A 371 -17.43 -30.11 7.94
CA ASN A 371 -18.46 -29.46 7.13
C ASN A 371 -17.91 -28.24 6.38
N ILE A 372 -18.73 -27.59 5.54
CA ILE A 372 -18.30 -26.46 4.73
C ILE A 372 -17.84 -25.25 5.57
N ALA A 373 -18.45 -25.00 6.73
CA ALA A 373 -18.03 -23.93 7.63
C ALA A 373 -16.70 -24.26 8.31
N ASP A 374 -16.49 -25.51 8.72
CA ASP A 374 -15.21 -25.97 9.28
C ASP A 374 -14.08 -25.85 8.26
N VAL A 375 -14.36 -26.17 6.99
CA VAL A 375 -13.42 -25.98 5.87
C VAL A 375 -13.08 -24.51 5.68
N LEU A 376 -14.07 -23.62 5.68
CA LEU A 376 -13.85 -22.18 5.59
C LEU A 376 -13.09 -21.62 6.81
N GLY A 377 -13.15 -22.31 7.96
CA GLY A 377 -12.40 -21.97 9.17
C GLY A 377 -10.93 -22.39 9.15
N LEU A 378 -10.50 -23.26 8.22
CA LEU A 378 -9.10 -23.67 8.09
C LEU A 378 -8.22 -22.51 7.63
N THR A 379 -7.00 -22.49 8.13
CA THR A 379 -5.93 -21.69 7.54
C THR A 379 -5.60 -22.19 6.13
N VAL A 380 -5.02 -21.33 5.29
CA VAL A 380 -4.57 -21.72 3.94
C VAL A 380 -3.58 -22.89 4.00
N ASP A 381 -2.67 -22.91 4.97
CA ASP A 381 -1.70 -23.99 5.21
C ASP A 381 -2.39 -25.33 5.54
N GLU A 382 -3.35 -25.33 6.45
CA GLU A 382 -4.15 -26.52 6.77
C GLU A 382 -4.99 -26.97 5.58
N ALA A 383 -5.60 -26.03 4.87
CA ALA A 383 -6.45 -26.31 3.72
C ALA A 383 -5.67 -26.92 2.56
N ALA A 384 -4.45 -26.43 2.27
CA ALA A 384 -3.59 -26.97 1.23
C ALA A 384 -3.25 -28.45 1.52
N ARG A 385 -2.94 -28.79 2.77
CA ARG A 385 -2.74 -30.19 3.19
C ARG A 385 -4.03 -31.01 3.08
N PHE A 386 -5.15 -30.43 3.50
CA PHE A 386 -6.46 -31.09 3.52
C PHE A 386 -6.97 -31.45 2.10
N PHE A 387 -6.73 -30.55 1.13
CA PHE A 387 -7.13 -30.69 -0.28
C PHE A 387 -6.02 -31.15 -1.22
N ARG A 388 -4.88 -31.65 -0.70
CA ARG A 388 -3.73 -32.09 -1.53
C ARG A 388 -4.08 -33.09 -2.66
N ASN A 389 -5.15 -33.89 -2.48
CA ASN A 389 -5.61 -34.88 -3.46
C ASN A 389 -6.67 -34.32 -4.43
N VAL A 390 -6.95 -33.02 -4.39
CA VAL A 390 -7.91 -32.33 -5.29
C VAL A 390 -7.15 -31.21 -6.02
N PRO A 391 -6.53 -31.51 -7.18
CA PRO A 391 -5.58 -30.60 -7.83
C PRO A 391 -6.12 -29.19 -8.09
N THR A 392 -7.37 -29.09 -8.56
CA THR A 392 -8.01 -27.81 -8.89
C THR A 392 -8.18 -26.87 -7.69
N ILE A 393 -8.25 -27.42 -6.48
CA ILE A 393 -8.28 -26.65 -5.23
C ILE A 393 -6.85 -26.42 -4.74
N ALA A 394 -6.03 -27.47 -4.72
CA ALA A 394 -4.66 -27.41 -4.23
C ALA A 394 -3.79 -26.37 -4.96
N GLU A 395 -3.89 -26.29 -6.29
CA GLU A 395 -3.15 -25.29 -7.09
C GLU A 395 -3.44 -23.86 -6.62
N LYS A 396 -4.72 -23.51 -6.42
CA LYS A 396 -5.14 -22.17 -5.97
C LYS A 396 -4.71 -21.87 -4.54
N LEU A 397 -4.75 -22.87 -3.66
CA LEU A 397 -4.29 -22.73 -2.28
C LEU A 397 -2.76 -22.59 -2.20
N ASN A 398 -2.03 -23.33 -3.04
CA ASN A 398 -0.57 -23.20 -3.13
C ASN A 398 -0.17 -21.80 -3.62
N SER A 399 -0.92 -21.18 -4.53
CA SER A 399 -0.65 -19.78 -4.92
C SER A 399 -0.80 -18.80 -3.75
N LEU A 400 -1.70 -19.05 -2.79
CA LEU A 400 -1.79 -18.26 -1.55
C LEU A 400 -0.63 -18.54 -0.59
N LEU A 401 -0.11 -19.78 -0.55
CA LEU A 401 1.08 -20.12 0.23
C LEU A 401 2.35 -19.46 -0.33
N ASP A 402 2.50 -19.45 -1.64
CA ASP A 402 3.64 -18.85 -2.35
C ASP A 402 3.79 -17.35 -2.06
N VAL A 403 2.68 -16.65 -1.79
CA VAL A 403 2.69 -15.23 -1.40
C VAL A 403 2.75 -15.02 0.13
N GLY A 404 2.96 -16.08 0.91
CA GLY A 404 3.12 -15.99 2.37
C GLY A 404 1.82 -15.89 3.18
N LEU A 405 0.64 -16.10 2.57
CA LEU A 405 -0.66 -15.97 3.24
C LEU A 405 -1.15 -17.27 3.91
N GLY A 406 -0.22 -18.17 4.27
CA GLY A 406 -0.54 -19.48 4.86
C GLY A 406 -1.35 -19.41 6.16
N TYR A 407 -1.25 -18.31 6.89
CA TYR A 407 -1.91 -18.10 8.18
C TYR A 407 -3.36 -17.60 8.08
N LEU A 408 -3.77 -17.07 6.92
CA LEU A 408 -5.13 -16.56 6.73
C LEU A 408 -6.13 -17.71 6.73
N ARG A 409 -7.31 -17.47 7.27
CA ARG A 409 -8.42 -18.44 7.14
C ARG A 409 -9.10 -18.29 5.79
N LEU A 410 -9.49 -19.40 5.18
CA LEU A 410 -10.13 -19.43 3.86
C LEU A 410 -11.35 -18.50 3.78
N GLY A 411 -12.21 -18.55 4.80
CA GLY A 411 -13.43 -17.77 4.91
C GLY A 411 -13.27 -16.42 5.62
N GLN A 412 -12.06 -16.00 5.99
CA GLN A 412 -11.83 -14.72 6.68
C GLN A 412 -12.45 -13.56 5.90
N SER A 413 -13.13 -12.64 6.60
CA SER A 413 -13.78 -11.51 5.95
C SER A 413 -12.75 -10.63 5.23
N GLY A 414 -13.01 -10.29 3.97
CA GLY A 414 -12.20 -9.38 3.19
C GLY A 414 -12.12 -7.98 3.79
N THR A 415 -13.07 -7.59 4.64
CA THR A 415 -13.06 -6.31 5.37
C THR A 415 -12.08 -6.30 6.55
N THR A 416 -11.60 -7.47 6.98
CA THR A 416 -10.65 -7.63 8.09
C THR A 416 -9.23 -7.87 7.61
N LEU A 417 -9.02 -7.91 6.29
CA LEU A 417 -7.68 -8.06 5.72
C LEU A 417 -6.97 -6.72 5.70
N SER A 418 -5.68 -6.72 6.01
CA SER A 418 -4.83 -5.55 5.80
C SER A 418 -4.68 -5.23 4.30
N GLY A 419 -4.23 -4.02 3.98
CA GLY A 419 -3.95 -3.63 2.59
C GLY A 419 -2.94 -4.57 1.91
N GLY A 420 -1.85 -4.90 2.60
CA GLY A 420 -0.83 -5.85 2.13
C GLY A 420 -1.35 -7.29 2.02
N GLU A 421 -2.28 -7.73 2.87
CA GLU A 421 -2.95 -9.04 2.71
C GLU A 421 -3.86 -9.06 1.49
N ALA A 422 -4.70 -8.04 1.32
CA ALA A 422 -5.59 -7.90 0.18
C ALA A 422 -4.80 -7.91 -1.14
N GLN A 423 -3.69 -7.19 -1.18
CA GLN A 423 -2.79 -7.13 -2.32
C GLN A 423 -2.17 -8.50 -2.64
N ARG A 424 -1.66 -9.22 -1.63
CA ARG A 424 -1.10 -10.57 -1.81
C ARG A 424 -2.15 -11.58 -2.28
N VAL A 425 -3.41 -11.46 -1.87
CA VAL A 425 -4.52 -12.29 -2.40
C VAL A 425 -4.74 -12.03 -3.90
N LYS A 426 -4.66 -10.76 -4.35
CA LYS A 426 -4.75 -10.41 -5.78
C LYS A 426 -3.58 -11.00 -6.57
N LEU A 427 -2.37 -10.89 -6.03
CA LEU A 427 -1.15 -11.44 -6.63
C LEU A 427 -1.23 -12.97 -6.76
N ALA A 428 -1.66 -13.67 -5.71
CA ALA A 428 -1.89 -15.11 -5.75
C ALA A 428 -2.89 -15.53 -6.84
N THR A 429 -3.93 -14.72 -7.05
CA THR A 429 -4.96 -14.97 -8.08
C THR A 429 -4.39 -14.87 -9.49
N GLU A 430 -3.42 -13.98 -9.72
CA GLU A 430 -2.74 -13.86 -11.02
C GLU A 430 -1.66 -14.93 -11.22
N LEU A 431 -0.94 -15.32 -10.16
CA LEU A 431 0.01 -16.43 -10.20
C LEU A 431 -0.66 -17.77 -10.58
N ALA A 432 -1.91 -17.96 -10.18
CA ALA A 432 -2.68 -19.16 -10.52
C ALA A 432 -3.11 -19.21 -12.01
N LYS A 433 -2.94 -18.12 -12.77
CA LYS A 433 -3.32 -18.05 -14.19
C LYS A 433 -2.14 -18.42 -15.08
N LYS A 434 -2.42 -19.01 -16.24
CA LYS A 434 -1.39 -19.26 -17.26
C LYS A 434 -0.85 -17.92 -17.79
N ALA A 435 0.46 -17.72 -17.70
CA ALA A 435 1.13 -16.54 -18.23
C ALA A 435 1.13 -16.55 -19.76
N THR A 436 0.88 -15.40 -20.37
CA THR A 436 1.05 -15.18 -21.81
C THR A 436 2.44 -14.66 -22.18
N GLY A 437 3.20 -14.18 -21.18
CA GLY A 437 4.51 -13.55 -21.35
C GLY A 437 4.44 -12.14 -21.95
N ARG A 438 3.24 -11.56 -22.08
CA ARG A 438 3.01 -10.19 -22.60
C ARG A 438 2.07 -9.37 -21.72
N THR A 439 1.84 -9.82 -20.49
CA THR A 439 1.04 -9.07 -19.51
C THR A 439 1.90 -8.01 -18.82
N VAL A 440 1.32 -6.81 -18.61
CA VAL A 440 1.89 -5.76 -17.77
C VAL A 440 1.19 -5.77 -16.42
N TYR A 441 1.97 -5.92 -15.34
CA TYR A 441 1.50 -5.78 -13.97
C TYR A 441 1.87 -4.39 -13.45
N ILE A 442 0.91 -3.65 -12.93
CA ILE A 442 1.12 -2.35 -12.27
C ILE A 442 0.84 -2.53 -10.79
N LEU A 443 1.82 -2.21 -9.96
CA LEU A 443 1.74 -2.27 -8.50
C LEU A 443 1.99 -0.89 -7.92
N ASP A 444 1.14 -0.49 -6.99
CA ASP A 444 1.29 0.77 -6.24
C ASP A 444 1.70 0.43 -4.80
N GLU A 445 2.91 0.86 -4.44
CA GLU A 445 3.57 0.66 -3.15
C GLU A 445 3.33 -0.75 -2.54
N PRO A 446 3.73 -1.83 -3.23
CA PRO A 446 3.42 -3.18 -2.77
C PRO A 446 4.15 -3.61 -1.48
N THR A 447 5.11 -2.82 -1.00
CA THR A 447 5.81 -3.10 0.26
C THR A 447 5.28 -2.34 1.46
N THR A 448 4.24 -1.50 1.31
CA THR A 448 3.61 -0.82 2.45
C THR A 448 3.12 -1.84 3.48
N GLY A 449 3.47 -1.61 4.74
CA GLY A 449 3.10 -2.49 5.85
C GLY A 449 3.65 -3.91 5.78
N LEU A 450 4.72 -4.14 5.01
CA LEU A 450 5.38 -5.43 4.96
C LEU A 450 6.69 -5.41 5.75
N HIS A 451 6.82 -6.40 6.64
CA HIS A 451 8.09 -6.73 7.27
C HIS A 451 9.12 -7.20 6.23
N PHE A 452 10.42 -7.04 6.50
CA PHE A 452 11.53 -7.39 5.59
C PHE A 452 11.41 -8.79 4.97
N ALA A 453 11.10 -9.80 5.79
CA ALA A 453 10.94 -11.18 5.32
C ALA A 453 9.73 -11.38 4.38
N ASP A 454 8.72 -10.53 4.47
CA ASP A 454 7.57 -10.57 3.56
C ASP A 454 7.85 -9.78 2.27
N ILE A 455 8.68 -8.73 2.33
CA ILE A 455 9.22 -8.07 1.14
C ILE A 455 10.06 -9.07 0.31
N GLU A 456 10.87 -9.91 0.96
CA GLU A 456 11.65 -10.94 0.30
C GLU A 456 10.77 -11.93 -0.47
N LYS A 457 9.72 -12.47 0.16
CA LYS A 457 8.75 -13.35 -0.50
C LYS A 457 8.01 -12.66 -1.65
N LEU A 458 7.63 -11.39 -1.46
CA LEU A 458 7.00 -10.61 -2.52
C LEU A 458 7.94 -10.49 -3.72
N LEU A 459 9.21 -10.16 -3.50
CA LEU A 459 10.22 -10.10 -4.54
C LEU A 459 10.38 -11.42 -5.28
N GLU A 460 10.42 -12.55 -4.58
CA GLU A 460 10.45 -13.88 -5.21
C GLU A 460 9.26 -14.09 -6.14
N VAL A 461 8.06 -13.69 -5.71
CA VAL A 461 6.85 -13.79 -6.52
C VAL A 461 6.89 -12.88 -7.74
N LEU A 462 7.31 -11.62 -7.59
CA LEU A 462 7.46 -10.70 -8.72
C LEU A 462 8.51 -11.20 -9.71
N MET A 463 9.63 -11.75 -9.22
CA MET A 463 10.64 -12.36 -10.08
C MET A 463 10.09 -13.59 -10.82
N LYS A 464 9.27 -14.45 -10.19
CA LYS A 464 8.57 -15.54 -10.87
C LYS A 464 7.68 -15.02 -12.02
N LEU A 465 6.90 -13.96 -11.77
CA LEU A 465 6.04 -13.34 -12.80
C LEU A 465 6.85 -12.75 -13.95
N ARG A 466 7.94 -12.03 -13.66
CA ARG A 466 8.86 -11.48 -14.66
C ARG A 466 9.51 -12.58 -15.48
N ASN A 467 10.02 -13.63 -14.83
CA ASN A 467 10.71 -14.73 -15.50
C ASN A 467 9.78 -15.52 -16.45
N ALA A 468 8.45 -15.43 -16.27
CA ALA A 468 7.47 -15.92 -17.22
C ALA A 468 7.26 -15.00 -18.46
N GLY A 469 8.08 -13.96 -18.62
CA GLY A 469 8.09 -13.01 -19.74
C GLY A 469 7.30 -11.73 -19.51
N ASN A 470 6.59 -11.61 -18.38
CA ASN A 470 5.74 -10.46 -18.08
C ASN A 470 6.55 -9.21 -17.68
N THR A 471 5.91 -8.06 -17.80
CA THR A 471 6.48 -6.77 -17.38
C THR A 471 5.86 -6.33 -16.08
N ILE A 472 6.66 -5.80 -15.17
CA ILE A 472 6.19 -5.36 -13.86
C ILE A 472 6.60 -3.91 -13.68
N VAL A 473 5.63 -3.03 -13.47
CA VAL A 473 5.82 -1.62 -13.15
C VAL A 473 5.39 -1.41 -11.71
N VAL A 474 6.31 -0.93 -10.88
CA VAL A 474 6.10 -0.77 -9.45
C VAL A 474 6.32 0.68 -9.08
N ILE A 475 5.37 1.34 -8.42
CA ILE A 475 5.63 2.59 -7.72
C ILE A 475 6.17 2.22 -6.34
N GLU A 476 7.37 2.70 -5.99
CA GLU A 476 7.95 2.37 -4.69
C GLU A 476 8.84 3.46 -4.13
N HIS A 477 8.93 3.40 -2.80
CA HIS A 477 9.88 4.12 -1.98
C HIS A 477 10.82 3.15 -1.25
N ASN A 478 10.42 1.90 -1.01
CA ASN A 478 11.24 0.98 -0.23
C ASN A 478 12.53 0.56 -0.99
N LEU A 479 13.67 0.84 -0.37
CA LEU A 479 14.99 0.61 -0.98
C LEU A 479 15.29 -0.88 -1.23
N GLU A 480 14.68 -1.81 -0.48
CA GLU A 480 14.84 -3.25 -0.67
C GLU A 480 14.18 -3.72 -1.98
N MET A 481 13.03 -3.14 -2.35
CA MET A 481 12.40 -3.36 -3.66
C MET A 481 13.22 -2.67 -4.76
N ILE A 482 13.59 -1.41 -4.55
CA ILE A 482 14.27 -0.58 -5.55
C ILE A 482 15.63 -1.16 -5.93
N LYS A 483 16.43 -1.63 -4.95
CA LYS A 483 17.74 -2.26 -5.23
C LYS A 483 17.61 -3.57 -6.00
N SER A 484 16.45 -4.22 -5.89
CA SER A 484 16.14 -5.51 -6.53
C SER A 484 15.52 -5.36 -7.92
N ALA A 485 15.13 -4.14 -8.33
CA ALA A 485 14.55 -3.86 -9.63
C ALA A 485 15.56 -4.02 -10.79
N ASP A 486 15.07 -4.35 -11.98
CA ASP A 486 15.93 -4.41 -13.17
C ASP A 486 16.17 -3.00 -13.75
N TRP A 487 15.17 -2.13 -13.61
CA TRP A 487 15.19 -0.76 -14.11
C TRP A 487 14.54 0.21 -13.12
N ILE A 488 15.04 1.44 -13.06
CA ILE A 488 14.49 2.53 -12.27
C ILE A 488 14.15 3.69 -13.21
N ILE A 489 13.02 4.34 -12.95
CA ILE A 489 12.66 5.66 -13.47
C ILE A 489 12.51 6.57 -12.25
N ASP A 490 13.42 7.52 -12.07
CA ASP A 490 13.43 8.43 -10.91
C ASP A 490 12.83 9.78 -11.29
N LEU A 491 11.77 10.18 -10.58
CA LEU A 491 11.04 11.44 -10.80
C LEU A 491 11.37 12.48 -9.72
N GLY A 492 11.51 13.74 -10.13
CA GLY A 492 11.84 14.82 -9.21
C GLY A 492 12.24 16.10 -9.97
N PRO A 493 13.25 16.84 -9.49
CA PRO A 493 14.09 16.57 -8.32
C PRO A 493 13.36 16.76 -6.98
N GLU A 494 12.28 17.54 -6.97
CA GLU A 494 11.47 17.82 -5.78
C GLU A 494 10.00 17.40 -5.98
N GLY A 495 9.16 17.64 -4.98
CA GLY A 495 7.70 17.47 -5.07
C GLY A 495 6.98 18.72 -5.62
N GLY A 496 5.71 18.56 -5.97
CA GLY A 496 4.86 19.69 -6.39
C GLY A 496 5.36 20.37 -7.67
N GLU A 497 5.30 21.70 -7.73
CA GLU A 497 5.66 22.47 -8.93
C GLU A 497 7.14 22.35 -9.34
N HIS A 498 8.02 22.06 -8.38
CA HIS A 498 9.45 21.86 -8.60
C HIS A 498 9.80 20.43 -9.05
N GLY A 499 8.81 19.54 -9.12
CA GLY A 499 8.94 18.16 -9.58
C GLY A 499 8.57 17.94 -11.04
N GLY A 500 8.11 16.72 -11.33
CA GLY A 500 7.52 16.35 -12.62
C GLY A 500 8.53 16.19 -13.77
N LYS A 501 9.82 16.05 -13.47
CA LYS A 501 10.89 15.74 -14.44
C LYS A 501 11.46 14.36 -14.18
N VAL A 502 12.01 13.73 -15.22
CA VAL A 502 12.83 12.52 -15.07
C VAL A 502 14.24 12.96 -14.66
N VAL A 503 14.64 12.60 -13.44
CA VAL A 503 15.98 12.88 -12.91
C VAL A 503 16.98 11.86 -13.46
N GLY A 504 16.56 10.61 -13.55
CA GLY A 504 17.38 9.51 -14.04
C GLY A 504 16.54 8.32 -14.50
N SER A 505 17.09 7.53 -15.42
CA SER A 505 16.49 6.27 -15.86
C SER A 505 17.58 5.26 -16.21
N GLY A 506 17.45 4.03 -15.73
CA GLY A 506 18.46 2.99 -15.90
C GLY A 506 18.44 1.92 -14.82
N PRO A 507 19.38 0.96 -14.87
CA PRO A 507 19.60 0.03 -13.77
C PRO A 507 19.90 0.77 -12.46
N PRO A 508 19.59 0.18 -11.28
CA PRO A 508 19.90 0.72 -9.96
C PRO A 508 21.31 1.32 -9.82
N GLU A 509 22.32 0.64 -10.36
CA GLU A 509 23.72 1.08 -10.30
C GLU A 509 23.95 2.41 -11.02
N ARG A 510 23.27 2.63 -12.15
CA ARG A 510 23.37 3.88 -12.91
C ARG A 510 22.70 5.02 -12.17
N VAL A 511 21.49 4.79 -11.63
CA VAL A 511 20.76 5.82 -10.87
C VAL A 511 21.52 6.21 -9.61
N ALA A 512 22.16 5.25 -8.94
CA ALA A 512 23.01 5.49 -7.77
C ALA A 512 24.23 6.40 -8.05
N THR A 513 24.67 6.54 -9.30
CA THR A 513 25.75 7.49 -9.66
C THR A 513 25.29 8.94 -9.85
N LEU A 514 23.98 9.18 -10.01
CA LEU A 514 23.44 10.49 -10.35
C LEU A 514 23.36 11.41 -9.11
N PRO A 515 24.11 12.53 -9.06
CA PRO A 515 24.10 13.41 -7.89
C PRO A 515 22.74 14.08 -7.63
N ALA A 516 21.97 14.36 -8.69
CA ALA A 516 20.67 15.02 -8.60
C ALA A 516 19.54 14.08 -8.13
N SER A 517 19.78 12.77 -8.07
CA SER A 517 18.78 11.78 -7.66
C SER A 517 18.84 11.57 -6.15
N HIS A 518 17.81 12.01 -5.43
CA HIS A 518 17.66 11.68 -4.02
C HIS A 518 17.62 10.17 -3.82
N THR A 519 16.85 9.45 -4.64
CA THR A 519 16.80 7.98 -4.65
C THR A 519 18.20 7.37 -4.80
N GLY A 520 18.98 7.86 -5.76
CA GLY A 520 20.34 7.39 -6.04
C GLY A 520 21.31 7.58 -4.87
N GLN A 521 21.19 8.67 -4.12
CA GLN A 521 22.03 8.94 -2.94
C GLN A 521 21.82 7.88 -1.84
N TYR A 522 20.57 7.54 -1.51
CA TYR A 522 20.27 6.50 -0.52
C TYR A 522 20.58 5.09 -1.05
N LEU A 523 20.30 4.85 -2.33
CA LEU A 523 20.52 3.55 -2.97
C LEU A 523 22.00 3.17 -3.04
N ARG A 524 22.90 4.15 -3.20
CA ARG A 524 24.36 3.92 -3.26
C ARG A 524 24.86 3.19 -2.01
N ALA A 525 24.47 3.64 -0.82
CA ALA A 525 24.89 3.02 0.44
C ALA A 525 24.42 1.56 0.57
N MET A 526 23.27 1.20 0.00
CA MET A 526 22.81 -0.19 -0.01
C MET A 526 23.57 -1.06 -1.01
N LEU A 527 23.87 -0.53 -2.20
CA LEU A 527 24.58 -1.28 -3.25
C LEU A 527 26.06 -1.54 -2.88
N GLU A 528 26.67 -0.69 -2.06
CA GLU A 528 28.05 -0.84 -1.59
C GLU A 528 28.20 -1.90 -0.48
N ARG A 529 27.13 -2.22 0.27
CA ARG A 529 27.11 -3.22 1.35
C ARG A 529 27.13 -4.69 0.87
N ARG A 530 27.75 -4.99 -0.28
CA ARG A 530 27.78 -6.31 -0.93
C ARG A 530 28.33 -7.41 -0.01
#